data_AF-A0A3D4JNU0-F1
#
_entry.id   AF-A0A3D4JNU0-F1
#
_cell.length_a   1.000
_cell.length_b   1.000
_cell.length_c   1.000
_cell.angle_alpha   90.00
_cell.angle_beta   90.00
_cell.angle_gamma   90.00
#
_symmetry.space_group_name_H-M   'P 1'
#
loop_
_entity.id
_entity.type
_entity.pdbx_description
1 polymer ?
#
loop_
_entity_poly.entity_id
_entity_poly.type
_entity_poly.pdbx_seq_one_letter_code
_entity_poly.pdbx_strand_id
1 'polypeptide(L)'
;MNKKIIAFMTAAAAMLSSVSAVQISADGSTQTETLISYGRSLIGSPDYNNYCQRFVRLCYESAGLYASKGANSAIDAYNYWVVSDSRDNIPIGACLYFNTSEYGHVAVYTGNNQMVHGVKIVKEEQISDYYWDRFIGWGYQGGSEPSGIIYENENDTVYPSVPYAYTNAENGGADISWYSDGDNTSHYDLSIYNTDTGENVFSEAFSADTYSAYVNLSEGNYCSVVKAVNDDYSDSISYSNYCNFTVEAVQEQIAGDVNHNGTVDIADLAMIGQYISYNIEFDEDTFYIADVNYDGEVNILDFMTLKQYLVKL
;
A
#
# COMPACT_ATOMS: atom_id res chain seq x y z
N MET A 1 -60.68 23.40 9.66
CA MET A 1 -60.36 24.78 10.10
C MET A 1 -59.63 24.71 11.43
N ASN A 2 -58.34 25.08 11.42
CA ASN A 2 -57.57 25.74 12.47
C ASN A 2 -57.99 25.60 13.95
N LYS A 3 -57.06 25.12 14.80
CA LYS A 3 -56.27 25.89 15.80
C LYS A 3 -55.52 24.89 16.71
N LYS A 4 -54.19 24.81 16.62
CA LYS A 4 -53.16 25.59 17.35
C LYS A 4 -53.01 25.23 18.84
N ILE A 5 -51.91 24.55 19.16
CA ILE A 5 -51.15 24.63 20.43
C ILE A 5 -49.68 24.70 19.95
N ILE A 6 -49.10 25.89 19.71
CA ILE A 6 -48.25 26.67 20.62
C ILE A 6 -47.20 25.81 21.34
N ALA A 7 -45.98 25.79 20.80
CA ALA A 7 -44.76 25.48 21.54
C ALA A 7 -43.73 26.58 21.24
N PHE A 8 -43.06 26.99 22.30
CA PHE A 8 -42.22 28.17 22.46
C PHE A 8 -41.02 28.22 21.51
N MET A 9 -40.82 29.38 20.90
CA MET A 9 -39.52 29.83 20.38
C MET A 9 -38.65 30.28 21.55
N THR A 10 -37.39 29.82 21.58
CA THR A 10 -36.29 30.62 22.13
C THR A 10 -35.05 30.42 21.28
N ALA A 11 -34.75 31.48 20.53
CA ALA A 11 -33.47 31.95 19.99
C ALA A 11 -32.39 30.94 19.58
N ALA A 12 -32.28 30.77 18.27
CA ALA A 12 -31.06 30.38 17.58
C ALA A 12 -30.01 31.50 17.68
N ALA A 13 -28.81 31.14 18.12
CA ALA A 13 -27.57 31.86 17.85
C ALA A 13 -26.43 30.84 17.86
N ALA A 14 -26.41 29.95 16.87
CA ALA A 14 -25.24 29.13 16.60
C ALA A 14 -24.24 29.99 15.82
N MET A 15 -23.07 30.19 16.41
CA MET A 15 -21.89 30.77 15.78
C MET A 15 -21.54 29.95 14.53
N LEU A 16 -21.74 30.53 13.34
CA LEU A 16 -21.02 30.07 12.16
C LEU A 16 -19.56 30.50 12.32
N SER A 17 -18.69 29.57 12.74
CA SER A 17 -17.27 29.66 12.40
C SER A 17 -17.03 28.76 11.20
N SER A 18 -16.41 29.35 10.18
CA SER A 18 -16.22 28.80 8.85
C SER A 18 -15.37 27.53 8.88
N VAL A 19 -15.98 26.38 8.65
CA VAL A 19 -15.25 25.20 8.19
C VAL A 19 -14.88 25.47 6.74
N SER A 20 -13.60 25.70 6.50
CA SER A 20 -13.04 25.77 5.14
C SER A 20 -13.35 24.46 4.43
N ALA A 21 -13.99 24.54 3.26
CA ALA A 21 -14.31 23.37 2.45
C ALA A 21 -13.02 22.62 2.11
N VAL A 22 -12.90 21.39 2.61
CA VAL A 22 -11.83 20.44 2.27
C VAL A 22 -11.93 20.17 0.77
N GLN A 23 -10.86 20.47 0.04
CA GLN A 23 -10.72 20.08 -1.37
C GLN A 23 -10.36 18.59 -1.39
N ILE A 24 -11.35 17.74 -1.69
CA ILE A 24 -11.20 16.29 -1.84
C ILE A 24 -10.77 16.02 -3.29
N SER A 25 -9.71 15.22 -3.47
CA SER A 25 -9.23 14.80 -4.79
C SER A 25 -10.15 13.72 -5.39
N ALA A 26 -10.04 13.44 -6.69
CA ALA A 26 -11.07 12.71 -7.46
C ALA A 26 -11.33 11.24 -7.02
N ASP A 27 -10.52 10.67 -6.13
CA ASP A 27 -10.69 9.33 -5.55
C ASP A 27 -11.26 9.32 -4.13
N GLY A 28 -11.54 10.50 -3.53
CA GLY A 28 -12.00 10.62 -2.15
C GLY A 28 -10.89 10.76 -1.09
N SER A 29 -9.61 10.56 -1.46
CA SER A 29 -8.47 10.65 -0.55
C SER A 29 -8.05 12.10 -0.27
N THR A 30 -7.68 12.35 0.98
CA THR A 30 -7.11 13.61 1.47
C THR A 30 -5.63 13.74 1.07
N GLN A 31 -5.09 14.96 1.06
CA GLN A 31 -3.68 15.17 0.74
C GLN A 31 -2.75 14.46 1.74
N THR A 32 -3.13 14.42 3.03
CA THR A 32 -2.43 13.66 4.07
C THR A 32 -2.36 12.17 3.74
N GLU A 33 -3.46 11.56 3.29
CA GLU A 33 -3.48 10.15 2.89
C GLU A 33 -2.61 9.94 1.65
N THR A 34 -2.75 10.78 0.63
CA THR A 34 -1.95 10.66 -0.61
C THR A 34 -0.44 10.71 -0.35
N LEU A 35 0.03 11.65 0.47
CA LEU A 35 1.48 11.81 0.72
C LEU A 35 2.05 10.66 1.57
N ILE A 36 1.27 10.16 2.54
CA ILE A 36 1.67 9.04 3.39
C ILE A 36 1.70 7.76 2.57
N SER A 37 0.66 7.51 1.77
CA SER A 37 0.59 6.36 0.86
C SER A 37 1.73 6.35 -0.15
N TYR A 38 2.09 7.51 -0.72
CA TYR A 38 3.25 7.60 -1.60
C TYR A 38 4.55 7.26 -0.86
N GLY A 39 4.78 7.84 0.33
CA GLY A 39 5.97 7.53 1.13
C GLY A 39 6.09 6.03 1.45
N ARG A 40 4.95 5.38 1.75
CA ARG A 40 4.87 3.95 2.01
C ARG A 40 5.05 3.08 0.77
N SER A 41 4.59 3.52 -0.40
CA SER A 41 4.81 2.80 -1.67
C SER A 41 6.28 2.64 -2.03
N LEU A 42 7.14 3.50 -1.48
CA LEU A 42 8.58 3.47 -1.69
C LEU A 42 9.32 2.61 -0.66
N ILE A 43 8.65 2.01 0.34
CA ILE A 43 9.30 1.15 1.34
C ILE A 43 10.08 0.03 0.66
N GLY A 44 11.31 -0.20 1.10
CA GLY A 44 12.23 -1.16 0.45
C GLY A 44 13.13 -0.52 -0.62
N SER A 45 12.82 0.69 -1.11
CA SER A 45 13.67 1.39 -2.08
C SER A 45 14.99 1.85 -1.45
N PRO A 46 16.16 1.56 -2.06
CA PRO A 46 17.45 2.09 -1.63
C PRO A 46 17.76 3.48 -2.21
N ASP A 47 16.92 4.01 -3.10
CA ASP A 47 17.22 5.20 -3.92
C ASP A 47 17.32 6.49 -3.11
N TYR A 48 16.84 6.46 -1.87
CA TYR A 48 16.77 7.61 -0.98
C TYR A 48 17.88 7.63 0.08
N ASN A 49 18.91 6.79 -0.06
CA ASN A 49 20.08 6.80 0.81
C ASN A 49 20.80 8.16 0.77
N ASN A 50 20.83 8.87 1.90
CA ASN A 50 21.31 10.26 2.05
C ASN A 50 20.44 11.32 1.34
N TYR A 51 19.21 10.99 0.95
CA TYR A 51 18.29 11.88 0.25
C TYR A 51 16.95 12.05 0.98
N CYS A 52 16.95 12.02 2.32
CA CYS A 52 15.74 12.15 3.15
C CYS A 52 14.89 13.39 2.80
N GLN A 53 15.54 14.53 2.54
CA GLN A 53 14.84 15.76 2.13
C GLN A 53 14.17 15.64 0.75
N ARG A 54 14.79 14.90 -0.18
CA ARG A 54 14.18 14.62 -1.49
C ARG A 54 13.02 13.64 -1.36
N PHE A 55 13.15 12.62 -0.50
CA PHE A 55 12.06 11.69 -0.20
C PHE A 55 10.82 12.44 0.29
N VAL A 56 10.95 13.25 1.35
CA VAL A 56 9.83 14.02 1.91
C VAL A 56 9.24 15.01 0.90
N ARG A 57 10.09 15.63 0.07
CA ARG A 57 9.62 16.46 -1.05
C ARG A 57 8.69 15.68 -1.98
N LEU A 58 9.10 14.49 -2.43
CA LEU A 58 8.31 13.69 -3.35
C LEU A 58 7.00 13.20 -2.72
N CYS A 59 6.98 12.90 -1.42
CA CYS A 59 5.72 12.61 -0.71
C CYS A 59 4.75 13.79 -0.79
N TYR A 60 5.20 15.01 -0.53
CA TYR A 60 4.30 16.18 -0.62
C TYR A 60 3.90 16.50 -2.06
N GLU A 61 4.83 16.37 -3.01
CA GLU A 61 4.56 16.59 -4.43
C GLU A 61 3.54 15.59 -5.00
N SER A 62 3.48 14.36 -4.49
CA SER A 62 2.45 13.37 -4.88
C SER A 62 1.05 13.82 -4.47
N ALA A 63 0.92 14.56 -3.37
CA ALA A 63 -0.32 15.19 -2.91
C ALA A 63 -0.58 16.57 -3.54
N GLY A 64 0.19 16.94 -4.57
CA GLY A 64 0.08 18.23 -5.25
C GLY A 64 0.59 19.43 -4.44
N LEU A 65 1.37 19.20 -3.38
CA LEU A 65 1.94 20.24 -2.52
C LEU A 65 3.38 20.55 -2.96
N TYR A 66 3.54 21.67 -3.69
CA TYR A 66 4.82 22.07 -4.24
C TYR A 66 5.44 23.22 -3.45
N ALA A 67 6.72 23.10 -3.14
CA ALA A 67 7.48 24.14 -2.46
C ALA A 67 7.85 25.27 -3.44
N SER A 68 7.62 26.52 -3.05
CA SER A 68 8.10 27.71 -3.79
C SER A 68 9.61 27.94 -3.65
N LYS A 69 10.26 27.24 -2.71
CA LYS A 69 11.68 27.34 -2.39
C LYS A 69 12.29 25.94 -2.30
N GLY A 70 13.47 25.73 -2.89
CA GLY A 70 14.20 24.48 -2.76
C GLY A 70 14.97 24.40 -1.44
N ALA A 71 14.74 23.34 -0.65
CA ALA A 71 15.58 22.96 0.48
C ALA A 71 16.53 21.83 0.08
N ASN A 72 17.83 21.99 0.33
CA ASN A 72 18.84 20.98 -0.05
C ASN A 72 19.09 19.95 1.06
N SER A 73 18.65 20.25 2.28
CA SER A 73 18.85 19.40 3.46
C SER A 73 17.64 19.48 4.39
N ALA A 74 17.57 18.58 5.37
CA ALA A 74 16.54 18.63 6.40
C ALA A 74 16.67 19.88 7.28
N ILE A 75 17.91 20.34 7.54
CA ILE A 75 18.15 21.59 8.27
C ILE A 75 17.70 22.81 7.46
N ASP A 76 17.91 22.83 6.13
CA ASP A 76 17.37 23.90 5.28
C ASP A 76 15.84 23.93 5.35
N ALA A 77 15.19 22.77 5.21
CA ALA A 77 13.73 22.66 5.26
C ALA A 77 13.18 23.09 6.62
N TYR A 78 13.80 22.65 7.72
CA TYR A 78 13.50 23.12 9.07
C TYR A 78 13.56 24.65 9.17
N ASN A 79 14.67 25.26 8.74
CA ASN A 79 14.85 26.71 8.78
C ASN A 79 13.84 27.48 7.93
N TYR A 80 13.24 26.84 6.93
CA TYR A 80 12.25 27.48 6.06
C TYR A 80 10.82 27.27 6.52
N TRP A 81 10.51 26.09 7.05
CA TRP A 81 9.13 25.61 7.14
C TRP A 81 8.77 24.92 8.46
N VAL A 82 9.59 25.09 9.51
CA VAL A 82 9.20 24.69 10.87
C VAL A 82 7.95 25.46 11.30
N VAL A 83 7.04 24.76 11.97
CA VAL A 83 5.82 25.30 12.56
C VAL A 83 5.95 25.34 14.08
N SER A 84 6.47 24.27 14.70
CA SER A 84 6.61 24.16 16.15
C SER A 84 7.77 23.24 16.54
N ASP A 85 8.33 23.42 17.73
CA ASP A 85 9.31 22.53 18.36
C ASP A 85 8.70 21.64 19.46
N SER A 86 7.39 21.75 19.67
CA SER A 86 6.65 20.89 20.62
C SER A 86 6.55 19.46 20.10
N ARG A 87 6.64 18.50 21.02
CA ARG A 87 6.33 17.09 20.76
C ARG A 87 4.85 16.76 20.92
N ASP A 88 4.10 17.66 21.54
CA ASP A 88 2.69 17.46 21.82
C ASP A 88 1.87 17.78 20.56
N ASN A 89 0.89 16.93 20.27
CA ASN A 89 -0.08 17.11 19.17
C ASN A 89 0.58 17.33 17.79
N ILE A 90 1.60 16.54 17.47
CA ILE A 90 2.18 16.57 16.13
C ILE A 90 1.13 16.05 15.13
N PRO A 91 0.78 16.81 14.08
CA PRO A 91 -0.21 16.36 13.11
C PRO A 91 0.31 15.23 12.21
N ILE A 92 -0.55 14.25 11.93
CA ILE A 92 -0.27 13.18 10.97
C ILE A 92 -0.03 13.80 9.59
N GLY A 93 1.04 13.39 8.92
CA GLY A 93 1.51 13.97 7.65
C GLY A 93 2.53 15.09 7.82
N ALA A 94 2.79 15.59 9.03
CA ALA A 94 3.82 16.60 9.28
C ALA A 94 5.23 16.06 8.99
N CYS A 95 6.12 16.97 8.59
CA CYS A 95 7.54 16.69 8.52
C CYS A 95 8.13 16.74 9.94
N LEU A 96 8.82 15.69 10.37
CA LEU A 96 9.63 15.68 11.59
C LEU A 96 11.08 16.00 11.24
N TYR A 97 11.65 17.00 11.90
CA TYR A 97 13.04 17.41 11.69
C TYR A 97 13.92 16.97 12.85
N PHE A 98 15.09 16.43 12.52
CA PHE A 98 16.05 15.91 13.51
C PHE A 98 17.46 16.42 13.25
N ASN A 99 18.20 16.72 14.33
CA ASN A 99 19.61 17.09 14.29
C ASN A 99 20.51 15.86 14.45
N THR A 100 20.54 15.00 13.43
CA THR A 100 21.35 13.77 13.39
C THR A 100 22.74 13.96 12.77
N SER A 101 22.91 15.01 11.96
CA SER A 101 24.13 15.34 11.22
C SER A 101 24.15 16.83 10.86
N GLU A 102 25.20 17.32 10.19
CA GLU A 102 25.26 18.70 9.68
C GLU A 102 24.14 19.04 8.67
N TYR A 103 23.58 18.02 8.00
CA TYR A 103 22.45 18.16 7.06
C TYR A 103 21.10 17.79 7.70
N GLY A 104 21.12 17.30 8.94
CA GLY A 104 19.96 16.79 9.66
C GLY A 104 19.32 15.54 9.06
N HIS A 105 18.13 15.20 9.54
CA HIS A 105 17.25 14.19 8.98
C HIS A 105 15.81 14.68 8.98
N VAL A 106 15.02 14.26 8.00
CA VAL A 106 13.59 14.56 7.93
C VAL A 106 12.79 13.30 7.62
N ALA A 107 11.63 13.19 8.23
CA ALA A 107 10.68 12.10 8.04
C ALA A 107 9.26 12.63 7.93
N VAL A 108 8.32 11.85 7.39
CA VAL A 108 6.88 12.14 7.47
C VAL A 108 6.32 11.41 8.70
N TYR A 109 5.64 12.13 9.58
CA TYR A 109 4.92 11.55 10.72
C TYR A 109 3.69 10.80 10.23
N THR A 110 3.54 9.53 10.62
CA THR A 110 2.42 8.69 10.18
C THR A 110 1.43 8.37 11.31
N GLY A 111 1.63 8.98 12.49
CA GLY A 111 0.84 8.74 13.68
C GLY A 111 1.34 7.55 14.51
N ASN A 112 0.80 7.39 15.72
CA ASN A 112 1.10 6.31 16.65
C ASN A 112 2.61 6.14 16.92
N ASN A 113 3.31 7.26 17.12
CA ASN A 113 4.77 7.29 17.30
C ASN A 113 5.53 6.63 16.13
N GLN A 114 5.02 6.71 14.90
CA GLN A 114 5.68 6.19 13.70
C GLN A 114 6.05 7.29 12.71
N MET A 115 7.06 6.99 11.90
CA MET A 115 7.44 7.83 10.78
C MET A 115 7.87 6.99 9.59
N VAL A 116 7.58 7.48 8.39
CA VAL A 116 8.16 6.97 7.15
C VAL A 116 9.28 7.90 6.69
N HIS A 117 10.43 7.32 6.34
CA HIS A 117 11.60 8.11 5.98
C HIS A 117 12.52 7.44 4.94
N GLY A 118 13.25 8.27 4.19
CA GLY A 118 14.33 7.82 3.31
C GLY A 118 15.64 7.76 4.09
N VAL A 119 16.03 6.56 4.53
CA VAL A 119 17.37 6.28 5.05
C VAL A 119 18.11 5.36 4.07
N LYS A 120 19.00 4.45 4.51
CA LYS A 120 19.69 3.50 3.62
C LYS A 120 18.72 2.73 2.72
N ILE A 121 17.56 2.40 3.27
CA ILE A 121 16.39 1.83 2.60
C ILE A 121 15.19 2.59 3.16
N VAL A 122 14.23 2.97 2.31
CA VAL A 122 12.98 3.59 2.78
C VAL A 122 12.26 2.59 3.68
N LYS A 123 11.82 3.05 4.84
CA LYS A 123 11.07 2.25 5.79
C LYS A 123 10.14 3.12 6.61
N GLU A 124 9.12 2.49 7.15
CA GLU A 124 8.31 3.03 8.23
C GLU A 124 8.73 2.33 9.53
N GLU A 125 8.97 3.11 10.58
CA GLU A 125 9.37 2.58 11.88
C GLU A 125 8.87 3.43 13.04
N GLN A 126 8.84 2.80 14.22
CA GLN A 126 8.65 3.49 15.49
C GLN A 126 9.75 4.53 15.72
N ILE A 127 9.36 5.72 16.15
CA ILE A 127 10.27 6.81 16.49
C ILE A 127 10.91 6.44 17.83
N SER A 128 12.17 6.03 17.77
CA SER A 128 12.96 5.64 18.93
C SER A 128 13.45 6.85 19.73
N ASP A 129 13.88 6.61 20.97
CA ASP A 129 14.53 7.62 21.83
C ASP A 129 15.70 8.32 21.12
N TYR A 130 16.44 7.59 20.26
CA TYR A 130 17.52 8.18 19.46
C TYR A 130 17.04 9.36 18.59
N TYR A 131 15.87 9.22 17.97
CA TYR A 131 15.27 10.27 17.15
C TYR A 131 14.64 11.35 18.04
N TRP A 132 13.91 10.95 19.09
CA TRP A 132 13.30 11.93 20.00
C TRP A 132 14.33 12.84 20.66
N ASP A 133 15.47 12.31 21.12
CA ASP A 133 16.58 13.11 21.68
C ASP A 133 17.18 14.12 20.69
N ARG A 134 16.96 13.92 19.39
CA ARG A 134 17.48 14.76 18.30
C ARG A 134 16.38 15.56 17.61
N PHE A 135 15.13 15.42 18.04
CA PHE A 135 14.01 16.16 17.49
C PHE A 135 14.21 17.65 17.72
N ILE A 136 14.12 18.42 16.63
CA ILE A 136 14.28 19.89 16.66
C ILE A 136 13.02 20.63 16.25
N GLY A 137 12.00 19.92 15.77
CA GLY A 137 10.68 20.46 15.50
C GLY A 137 9.96 19.76 14.37
N TRP A 138 8.72 20.17 14.12
CA TRP A 138 7.89 19.71 13.04
C TRP A 138 7.36 20.87 12.19
N GLY A 139 6.98 20.58 10.96
CA GLY A 139 6.39 21.56 10.05
C GLY A 139 5.89 20.92 8.76
N TYR A 140 5.73 21.71 7.69
CA TYR A 140 5.19 21.22 6.42
C TYR A 140 6.15 21.52 5.27
N GLN A 141 6.46 20.51 4.46
CA GLN A 141 7.28 20.70 3.27
C GLN A 141 6.64 21.77 2.36
N GLY A 142 7.44 22.77 1.96
CA GLY A 142 6.94 23.91 1.18
C GLY A 142 6.12 24.94 1.95
N GLY A 143 5.93 24.76 3.27
CA GLY A 143 5.16 25.65 4.14
C GLY A 143 3.64 25.58 3.94
N SER A 144 3.14 24.57 3.25
CA SER A 144 1.70 24.36 3.01
C SER A 144 1.22 23.15 3.79
N GLU A 145 0.29 23.39 4.71
CA GLU A 145 -0.41 22.34 5.47
C GLU A 145 -1.25 21.47 4.50
N PRO A 146 -1.05 20.14 4.48
CA PRO A 146 -1.91 19.22 3.74
C PRO A 146 -3.38 19.30 4.16
N SER A 147 -4.32 19.12 3.24
CA SER A 147 -5.72 18.90 3.61
C SER A 147 -5.92 17.52 4.25
N GLY A 148 -6.88 17.41 5.18
CA GLY A 148 -7.16 16.17 5.91
C GLY A 148 -6.16 15.85 7.02
N ILE A 149 -5.55 16.88 7.62
CA ILE A 149 -4.69 16.73 8.81
C ILE A 149 -5.53 16.19 9.98
N ILE A 150 -4.98 15.17 10.65
CA ILE A 150 -5.54 14.56 11.85
C ILE A 150 -4.54 14.79 13.01
N TYR A 151 -5.04 15.11 14.19
CA TYR A 151 -4.26 15.20 15.43
C TYR A 151 -4.54 13.97 16.30
N GLU A 152 -3.52 13.44 16.99
CA GLU A 152 -3.73 12.42 18.02
C GLU A 152 -4.43 13.06 19.23
N ASN A 153 -5.73 12.85 19.39
CA ASN A 153 -6.44 13.29 20.60
C ASN A 153 -6.13 12.32 21.75
N GLU A 154 -5.41 12.80 22.76
CA GLU A 154 -4.91 11.97 23.86
C GLU A 154 -5.98 11.44 24.86
N ASN A 155 -7.29 11.71 24.72
CA ASN A 155 -8.23 11.40 25.83
C ASN A 155 -9.67 10.93 25.49
N ASP A 156 -10.05 10.58 24.26
CA ASP A 156 -11.38 9.96 24.02
C ASP A 156 -11.47 9.04 22.77
N THR A 157 -10.37 8.86 22.03
CA THR A 157 -10.37 8.05 20.81
C THR A 157 -10.04 6.59 21.15
N VAL A 158 -11.02 5.70 20.99
CA VAL A 158 -10.82 4.26 21.13
C VAL A 158 -10.34 3.71 19.79
N TYR A 159 -9.02 3.61 19.61
CA TYR A 159 -8.41 3.09 18.38
C TYR A 159 -8.68 1.58 18.18
N PRO A 160 -8.97 1.12 16.95
CA PRO A 160 -8.97 -0.30 16.66
C PRO A 160 -7.57 -0.87 16.87
N SER A 161 -7.49 -2.15 17.22
CA SER A 161 -6.20 -2.83 17.32
C SER A 161 -5.50 -2.84 15.96
N VAL A 162 -4.17 -2.65 15.99
CA VAL A 162 -3.32 -2.70 14.81
C VAL A 162 -3.48 -4.06 14.13
N PRO A 163 -3.97 -4.12 12.88
CA PRO A 163 -4.09 -5.39 12.18
C PRO A 163 -2.70 -5.91 11.80
N TYR A 164 -2.51 -7.22 11.83
CA TYR A 164 -1.28 -7.85 11.35
C TYR A 164 -1.56 -8.46 9.98
N ALA A 165 -0.86 -8.00 8.94
CA ALA A 165 -1.10 -8.41 7.56
C ALA A 165 -0.02 -9.36 7.05
N TYR A 166 -0.44 -10.29 6.20
CA TYR A 166 0.39 -11.25 5.47
C TYR A 166 -0.03 -11.26 4.00
N THR A 167 0.92 -11.49 3.11
CA THR A 167 0.65 -11.60 1.68
C THR A 167 1.41 -12.75 1.07
N ASN A 168 0.70 -13.58 0.31
CA ASN A 168 1.26 -14.62 -0.53
C ASN A 168 0.96 -14.25 -1.98
N ALA A 169 2.01 -14.02 -2.77
CA ALA A 169 1.84 -13.79 -4.20
C ALA A 169 1.57 -15.12 -4.91
N GLU A 170 0.67 -15.09 -5.89
CA GLU A 170 0.36 -16.22 -6.76
C GLU A 170 0.44 -15.78 -8.23
N ASN A 171 0.43 -16.74 -9.16
CA ASN A 171 0.43 -16.43 -10.59
C ASN A 171 -0.80 -15.59 -10.95
N GLY A 172 -0.59 -14.33 -11.33
CA GLY A 172 -1.67 -13.41 -11.71
C GLY A 172 -2.40 -12.73 -10.55
N GLY A 173 -1.87 -12.78 -9.33
CA GLY A 173 -2.51 -12.12 -8.20
C GLY A 173 -1.79 -12.27 -6.86
N ALA A 174 -2.52 -12.00 -5.78
CA ALA A 174 -2.05 -12.24 -4.43
C ALA A 174 -3.21 -12.54 -3.48
N ASP A 175 -2.95 -13.43 -2.54
CA ASP A 175 -3.77 -13.63 -1.34
C ASP A 175 -3.26 -12.72 -0.22
N ILE A 176 -4.11 -11.79 0.22
CA ILE A 176 -3.85 -10.91 1.34
C ILE A 176 -4.70 -11.41 2.51
N SER A 177 -4.07 -11.63 3.66
CA SER A 177 -4.76 -12.00 4.90
C SER A 177 -4.36 -11.07 6.04
N TRP A 178 -5.28 -10.79 6.94
CA TRP A 178 -5.04 -9.99 8.13
C TRP A 178 -5.80 -10.52 9.33
N TYR A 179 -5.32 -10.20 10.53
CA TYR A 179 -6.07 -10.43 11.77
C TYR A 179 -5.89 -9.26 12.73
N SER A 180 -6.82 -9.11 13.67
CA SER A 180 -6.78 -8.09 14.72
C SER A 180 -7.30 -8.68 16.04
N ASP A 181 -6.64 -8.35 17.14
CA ASP A 181 -6.98 -8.86 18.48
C ASP A 181 -7.98 -7.94 19.24
N GLY A 182 -8.60 -6.95 18.57
CA GLY A 182 -9.39 -5.90 19.23
C GLY A 182 -10.89 -5.85 18.89
N ASP A 183 -11.70 -5.50 19.89
CA ASP A 183 -13.18 -5.48 19.83
C ASP A 183 -13.79 -4.18 19.23
N ASN A 184 -13.00 -3.33 18.57
CA ASN A 184 -13.43 -1.97 18.19
C ASN A 184 -13.20 -1.63 16.71
N THR A 185 -13.18 -2.62 15.82
CA THR A 185 -13.10 -2.40 14.37
C THR A 185 -14.50 -2.45 13.77
N SER A 186 -14.89 -1.41 13.04
CA SER A 186 -16.13 -1.36 12.26
C SER A 186 -15.95 -1.98 10.88
N HIS A 187 -14.82 -1.70 10.23
CA HIS A 187 -14.46 -2.26 8.93
C HIS A 187 -12.94 -2.20 8.70
N TYR A 188 -12.48 -2.88 7.65
CA TYR A 188 -11.10 -2.83 7.17
C TYR A 188 -11.05 -2.28 5.75
N ASP A 189 -10.15 -1.35 5.46
CA ASP A 189 -9.83 -0.97 4.09
C ASP A 189 -8.53 -1.63 3.67
N LEU A 190 -8.59 -2.49 2.65
CA LEU A 190 -7.40 -3.02 1.99
C LEU A 190 -6.99 -2.06 0.88
N SER A 191 -5.71 -1.72 0.81
CA SER A 191 -5.14 -1.00 -0.33
C SER A 191 -3.89 -1.71 -0.84
N ILE A 192 -3.72 -1.76 -2.17
CA ILE A 192 -2.53 -2.28 -2.83
C ILE A 192 -1.95 -1.20 -3.74
N TYR A 193 -0.65 -0.98 -3.61
CA TYR A 193 0.08 0.01 -4.36
C TYR A 193 1.11 -0.67 -5.26
N ASN A 194 1.22 -0.24 -6.51
CA ASN A 194 2.35 -0.62 -7.37
C ASN A 194 3.60 0.17 -6.90
N THR A 195 4.68 -0.51 -6.54
CA THR A 195 5.85 0.14 -5.91
C THR A 195 6.73 0.89 -6.91
N ASP A 196 6.62 0.59 -8.20
CA ASP A 196 7.40 1.25 -9.25
C ASP A 196 6.79 2.61 -9.63
N THR A 197 5.45 2.69 -9.62
CA THR A 197 4.69 3.89 -10.02
C THR A 197 4.13 4.69 -8.84
N GLY A 198 3.93 4.05 -7.69
CA GLY A 198 3.22 4.61 -6.53
C GLY A 198 1.70 4.63 -6.69
N GLU A 199 1.16 4.08 -7.78
CA GLU A 199 -0.28 4.07 -8.04
C GLU A 199 -1.02 3.12 -7.10
N ASN A 200 -2.16 3.56 -6.56
CA ASN A 200 -3.10 2.68 -5.87
C ASN A 200 -3.87 1.87 -6.92
N VAL A 201 -3.56 0.58 -7.02
CA VAL A 201 -4.12 -0.33 -8.04
C VAL A 201 -5.33 -1.10 -7.52
N PHE A 202 -5.59 -1.09 -6.22
CA PHE A 202 -6.72 -1.75 -5.60
C PHE A 202 -7.06 -1.09 -4.26
N SER A 203 -8.34 -0.77 -4.07
CA SER A 203 -8.87 -0.30 -2.79
C SER A 203 -10.28 -0.83 -2.59
N GLU A 204 -10.51 -1.51 -1.48
CA GLU A 204 -11.82 -2.05 -1.14
C GLU A 204 -12.02 -2.13 0.38
N ALA A 205 -13.25 -1.86 0.82
CA ALA A 205 -13.66 -1.94 2.21
C ALA A 205 -14.30 -3.30 2.50
N PHE A 206 -13.91 -3.90 3.62
CA PHE A 206 -14.33 -5.22 4.09
C PHE A 206 -14.97 -5.10 5.46
N SER A 207 -16.00 -5.90 5.71
CA SER A 207 -16.63 -5.95 7.04
C SER A 207 -15.65 -6.41 8.11
N ALA A 208 -15.90 -6.04 9.37
CA ALA A 208 -15.04 -6.39 10.51
C ALA A 208 -14.84 -7.90 10.74
N ASP A 209 -15.69 -8.75 10.16
CA ASP A 209 -15.61 -10.21 10.22
C ASP A 209 -14.90 -10.84 9.00
N THR A 210 -14.38 -10.03 8.08
CA THR A 210 -13.59 -10.46 6.92
C THR A 210 -12.10 -10.23 7.18
N TYR A 211 -11.29 -11.24 6.85
CA TYR A 211 -9.87 -11.33 7.22
C TYR A 211 -8.95 -11.71 6.06
N SER A 212 -9.49 -11.83 4.85
CA SER A 212 -8.70 -12.13 3.67
C SER A 212 -9.38 -11.67 2.39
N ALA A 213 -8.57 -11.41 1.37
CA ALA A 213 -9.01 -11.10 0.03
C ALA A 213 -7.98 -11.60 -0.99
N TYR A 214 -8.47 -12.20 -2.07
CA TYR A 214 -7.66 -12.48 -3.26
C TYR A 214 -7.83 -11.32 -4.25
N VAL A 215 -6.71 -10.80 -4.77
CA VAL A 215 -6.72 -9.71 -5.74
C VAL A 215 -5.95 -10.13 -6.99
N ASN A 216 -6.64 -10.07 -8.14
CA ASN A 216 -6.00 -10.26 -9.45
C ASN A 216 -5.11 -9.05 -9.76
N LEU A 217 -3.86 -9.30 -10.11
CA LEU A 217 -2.85 -8.29 -10.38
C LEU A 217 -2.02 -8.72 -11.59
N SER A 218 -1.61 -7.76 -12.42
CA SER A 218 -0.62 -8.01 -13.46
C SER A 218 0.75 -8.32 -12.85
N GLU A 219 1.69 -8.79 -13.68
CA GLU A 219 3.10 -8.87 -13.30
C GLU A 219 3.59 -7.51 -12.76
N GLY A 220 4.29 -7.53 -11.63
CA GLY A 220 4.88 -6.32 -11.06
C GLY A 220 5.25 -6.43 -9.59
N ASN A 221 5.79 -5.34 -9.06
CA ASN A 221 6.12 -5.20 -7.65
C ASN A 221 5.05 -4.37 -6.93
N TYR A 222 4.60 -4.86 -5.78
CA TYR A 222 3.47 -4.31 -5.06
C TYR A 222 3.71 -4.27 -3.56
N CYS A 223 2.91 -3.44 -2.89
CA CYS A 223 2.82 -3.40 -1.45
C CYS A 223 1.37 -3.33 -1.01
N SER A 224 0.97 -4.21 -0.08
CA SER A 224 -0.37 -4.21 0.52
C SER A 224 -0.36 -3.61 1.93
N VAL A 225 -1.48 -3.01 2.32
CA VAL A 225 -1.74 -2.51 3.67
C VAL A 225 -3.21 -2.66 4.00
N VAL A 226 -3.49 -2.98 5.27
CA VAL A 226 -4.84 -3.02 5.82
C VAL A 226 -4.99 -1.91 6.84
N LYS A 227 -6.00 -1.06 6.66
CA LYS A 227 -6.40 -0.03 7.60
C LYS A 227 -7.63 -0.52 8.36
N ALA A 228 -7.52 -0.73 9.66
CA ALA A 228 -8.66 -0.93 10.53
C ALA A 228 -9.30 0.44 10.84
N VAL A 229 -10.62 0.52 10.75
CA VAL A 229 -11.39 1.75 10.98
C VAL A 229 -12.48 1.49 12.01
N ASN A 230 -12.68 2.45 12.91
CA ASN A 230 -13.84 2.52 13.78
C ASN A 230 -14.71 3.70 13.38
N ASP A 231 -15.94 3.43 12.94
CA ASP A 231 -16.87 4.44 12.43
C ASP A 231 -17.57 5.24 13.53
N ASP A 232 -17.59 4.74 14.77
CA ASP A 232 -18.19 5.43 15.91
C ASP A 232 -17.38 6.67 16.32
N TYR A 233 -16.10 6.69 15.94
CA TYR A 233 -15.18 7.81 16.16
C TYR A 233 -14.52 8.15 14.83
N SER A 234 -14.98 9.23 14.18
CA SER A 234 -14.23 9.83 13.07
C SER A 234 -12.78 10.00 13.54
N ASP A 235 -11.82 9.39 12.86
CA ASP A 235 -10.37 9.45 13.14
C ASP A 235 -9.78 8.27 13.94
N SER A 236 -10.59 7.27 14.32
CA SER A 236 -10.10 6.07 14.98
C SER A 236 -9.64 5.00 13.97
N ILE A 237 -8.39 5.12 13.52
CA ILE A 237 -7.80 4.22 12.52
C ILE A 237 -6.45 3.62 12.98
N SER A 238 -6.19 2.40 12.55
CA SER A 238 -4.91 1.71 12.76
C SER A 238 -4.45 1.02 11.49
N TYR A 239 -3.17 1.12 11.16
CA TYR A 239 -2.58 0.52 9.96
C TYR A 239 -1.79 -0.73 10.29
N SER A 240 -1.91 -1.75 9.44
CA SER A 240 -1.02 -2.91 9.48
C SER A 240 0.41 -2.54 9.10
N ASN A 241 1.31 -3.49 9.28
CA ASN A 241 2.55 -3.50 8.52
C ASN A 241 2.25 -3.51 7.02
N TYR A 242 3.12 -2.84 6.27
CA TYR A 242 3.18 -2.92 4.82
C TYR A 242 3.82 -4.25 4.41
N CYS A 243 3.18 -4.98 3.50
CA CYS A 243 3.68 -6.25 2.98
C CYS A 243 4.11 -6.05 1.52
N ASN A 244 5.42 -6.06 1.26
CA ASN A 244 5.95 -6.04 -0.10
C ASN A 244 5.89 -7.44 -0.71
N PHE A 245 5.47 -7.52 -1.97
CA PHE A 245 5.41 -8.76 -2.73
C PHE A 245 5.59 -8.51 -4.22
N THR A 246 5.95 -9.55 -4.95
CA THR A 246 6.10 -9.52 -6.42
C THR A 246 5.13 -10.51 -7.01
N VAL A 247 4.32 -10.05 -7.96
CA VAL A 247 3.44 -10.90 -8.76
C VAL A 247 4.18 -11.25 -10.03
N GLU A 248 4.37 -12.55 -10.27
CA GLU A 248 4.97 -13.02 -11.52
C GLU A 248 3.93 -13.02 -12.64
N ALA A 249 4.40 -12.89 -13.88
CA ALA A 249 3.54 -13.01 -15.05
C ALA A 249 2.83 -14.36 -15.01
N VAL A 250 1.53 -14.34 -15.33
CA VAL A 250 0.84 -15.58 -15.66
C VAL A 250 1.54 -16.16 -16.89
N GLN A 251 2.28 -17.26 -16.71
CA GLN A 251 2.75 -18.04 -17.84
C GLN A 251 1.50 -18.61 -18.52
N GLU A 252 1.23 -18.13 -19.74
CA GLU A 252 0.19 -18.72 -20.56
C GLU A 252 0.61 -20.16 -20.87
N GLN A 253 -0.10 -21.12 -20.29
CA GLN A 253 0.15 -22.53 -20.53
C GLN A 253 -0.17 -22.87 -21.99
N ILE A 254 0.86 -23.14 -22.79
CA ILE A 254 0.69 -23.52 -24.19
C ILE A 254 0.53 -25.04 -24.25
N ALA A 255 -0.63 -25.51 -24.71
CA ALA A 255 -0.88 -26.94 -24.90
C ALA A 255 0.23 -27.55 -25.77
N GLY A 256 0.92 -28.57 -25.23
CA GLY A 256 2.04 -29.24 -25.87
C GLY A 256 3.43 -28.66 -25.59
N ASP A 257 3.59 -27.53 -24.91
CA ASP A 257 4.89 -26.99 -24.48
C ASP A 257 5.27 -27.55 -23.10
N VAL A 258 5.53 -28.86 -23.05
CA VAL A 258 5.76 -29.60 -21.79
C VAL A 258 7.11 -29.26 -21.14
N ASN A 259 7.98 -28.51 -21.82
CA ASN A 259 9.23 -28.03 -21.27
C ASN A 259 9.23 -26.55 -20.87
N HIS A 260 8.07 -25.87 -21.03
CA HIS A 260 7.80 -24.49 -20.61
C HIS A 260 8.79 -23.46 -21.18
N ASN A 261 9.25 -23.67 -22.43
CA ASN A 261 10.19 -22.75 -23.07
C ASN A 261 9.50 -21.67 -23.93
N GLY A 262 8.17 -21.68 -23.98
CA GLY A 262 7.34 -20.77 -24.76
C GLY A 262 7.15 -21.20 -26.22
N THR A 263 7.65 -22.36 -26.63
CA THR A 263 7.55 -22.86 -28.01
C THR A 263 7.25 -24.36 -28.04
N VAL A 264 6.24 -24.74 -28.81
CA VAL A 264 5.90 -26.16 -29.03
C VAL A 264 6.76 -26.74 -30.14
N ASP A 265 7.74 -27.58 -29.80
CA ASP A 265 8.70 -28.15 -30.75
C ASP A 265 9.03 -29.64 -30.52
N ILE A 266 10.11 -30.13 -31.15
CA ILE A 266 10.51 -31.54 -31.08
C ILE A 266 11.04 -31.95 -29.69
N ALA A 267 11.53 -31.00 -28.89
CA ALA A 267 11.96 -31.25 -27.52
C ALA A 267 10.77 -31.62 -26.64
N ASP A 268 9.62 -30.97 -26.83
CA ASP A 268 8.36 -31.32 -26.15
C ASP A 268 7.90 -32.72 -26.52
N LEU A 269 7.90 -33.01 -27.82
CA LEU A 269 7.54 -34.34 -28.32
C LEU A 269 8.44 -35.42 -27.71
N ALA A 270 9.75 -35.14 -27.58
CA ALA A 270 10.68 -36.05 -26.94
C ALA A 270 10.36 -36.24 -25.46
N MET A 271 9.99 -35.17 -24.72
CA MET A 271 9.60 -35.25 -23.31
C MET A 271 8.32 -36.05 -23.10
N ILE A 272 7.27 -35.84 -23.91
CA ILE A 272 6.07 -36.70 -23.88
C ILE A 272 6.45 -38.17 -24.13
N GLY A 273 7.36 -38.43 -25.08
CA GLY A 273 7.88 -39.78 -25.32
C GLY A 273 8.63 -40.39 -24.12
N GLN A 274 9.40 -39.59 -23.37
CA GLN A 274 10.07 -40.02 -22.15
C GLN A 274 9.07 -40.33 -21.03
N TYR A 275 8.03 -39.51 -20.88
CA TYR A 275 6.96 -39.72 -19.90
C TYR A 275 6.21 -41.02 -20.17
N ILE A 276 5.77 -41.25 -21.41
CA ILE A 276 5.09 -42.49 -21.82
C ILE A 276 5.98 -43.72 -21.61
N SER A 277 7.30 -43.56 -21.72
CA SER A 277 8.27 -44.62 -21.47
C SER A 277 8.60 -44.83 -19.98
N TYR A 278 7.97 -44.08 -19.07
CA TYR A 278 8.23 -44.05 -17.63
C TYR A 278 9.66 -43.65 -17.24
N ASN A 279 10.34 -42.87 -18.08
CA ASN A 279 11.69 -42.37 -17.80
C ASN A 279 11.68 -41.06 -17.01
N ILE A 280 10.58 -40.32 -17.04
CA ILE A 280 10.34 -39.09 -16.30
C ILE A 280 8.91 -39.08 -15.75
N GLU A 281 8.65 -38.25 -14.76
CA GLU A 281 7.31 -37.95 -14.25
C GLU A 281 6.99 -36.46 -14.51
N PHE A 282 5.71 -36.15 -14.72
CA PHE A 282 5.21 -34.79 -14.86
C PHE A 282 4.51 -34.35 -13.57
N ASP A 283 4.65 -33.08 -13.23
CA ASP A 283 3.77 -32.44 -12.24
C ASP A 283 2.37 -32.19 -12.83
N GLU A 284 1.46 -31.67 -12.01
CA GLU A 284 0.04 -31.49 -12.39
C GLU A 284 -0.12 -30.51 -13.57
N ASP A 285 0.62 -29.40 -13.56
CA ASP A 285 0.61 -28.40 -14.63
C ASP A 285 1.17 -28.96 -15.95
N THR A 286 2.30 -29.66 -15.88
CA THR A 286 2.94 -30.27 -17.07
C THR A 286 2.10 -31.42 -17.62
N PHE A 287 1.44 -32.19 -16.77
CA PHE A 287 0.50 -33.23 -17.18
C PHE A 287 -0.69 -32.62 -17.93
N TYR A 288 -1.26 -31.53 -17.40
CA TYR A 288 -2.40 -30.84 -17.99
C TYR A 288 -2.10 -30.34 -19.42
N ILE A 289 -0.93 -29.76 -19.65
CA ILE A 289 -0.54 -29.28 -20.99
C ILE A 289 -0.03 -30.39 -21.91
N ALA A 290 0.41 -31.54 -21.37
CA ALA A 290 0.84 -32.70 -22.14
C ALA A 290 -0.34 -33.51 -22.72
N ASP A 291 -1.52 -33.44 -22.09
CA ASP A 291 -2.79 -33.98 -22.59
C ASP A 291 -3.35 -33.08 -23.70
N VAL A 292 -2.67 -33.10 -24.84
CA VAL A 292 -2.98 -32.20 -25.97
C VAL A 292 -4.28 -32.57 -26.69
N ASN A 293 -4.84 -33.75 -26.43
CA ASN A 293 -6.11 -34.18 -26.98
C ASN A 293 -7.30 -34.01 -25.99
N TYR A 294 -7.01 -33.68 -24.73
CA TYR A 294 -7.94 -33.46 -23.62
C TYR A 294 -8.79 -34.69 -23.26
N ASP A 295 -8.21 -35.89 -23.36
CA ASP A 295 -8.89 -37.16 -23.01
C ASP A 295 -8.69 -37.57 -21.54
N GLY A 296 -7.85 -36.84 -20.80
CA GLY A 296 -7.54 -37.06 -19.39
C GLY A 296 -6.38 -38.03 -19.14
N GLU A 297 -5.73 -38.55 -20.19
CA GLU A 297 -4.60 -39.48 -20.07
C GLU A 297 -3.45 -39.07 -21.00
N VAL A 298 -2.28 -38.69 -20.47
CA VAL A 298 -1.09 -38.45 -21.29
C VAL A 298 -0.54 -39.77 -21.85
N ASN A 299 -0.80 -40.05 -23.12
CA ASN A 299 -0.46 -41.32 -23.75
C ASN A 299 0.01 -41.18 -25.22
N ILE A 300 0.11 -42.30 -25.94
CA ILE A 300 0.60 -42.33 -27.33
C ILE A 300 -0.25 -41.48 -28.29
N LEU A 301 -1.52 -41.24 -27.97
CA LEU A 301 -2.43 -40.41 -28.75
C LEU A 301 -2.02 -38.94 -28.68
N ASP A 302 -1.57 -38.44 -27.53
CA ASP A 302 -1.02 -37.09 -27.36
C ASP A 302 0.26 -36.92 -28.15
N PHE A 303 1.16 -37.89 -28.02
CA PHE A 303 2.40 -37.92 -28.80
C PHE A 303 2.11 -37.86 -30.30
N MET A 304 1.13 -38.63 -30.80
CA MET A 304 0.74 -38.60 -32.21
C MET A 304 0.10 -37.27 -32.63
N THR A 305 -0.73 -36.70 -31.76
CA THR A 305 -1.40 -35.41 -31.99
C THR A 305 -0.37 -34.29 -32.10
N LEU A 306 0.55 -34.21 -31.14
CA LEU A 306 1.64 -33.22 -31.13
C LEU A 306 2.57 -33.42 -32.33
N LYS A 307 2.96 -34.66 -32.64
CA LYS A 307 3.77 -34.95 -33.84
C LYS A 307 3.09 -34.48 -35.12
N GLN A 308 1.78 -34.67 -35.24
CA GLN A 308 1.05 -34.25 -36.43
C GLN A 308 0.98 -32.72 -36.54
N TYR A 309 0.84 -32.02 -35.41
CA TYR A 309 0.91 -30.57 -35.35
C TYR A 309 2.26 -30.05 -35.85
N LEU A 310 3.37 -30.60 -35.34
CA LEU A 310 4.74 -30.19 -35.72
C LEU A 310 5.05 -30.42 -37.20
N VAL A 311 4.45 -31.43 -37.84
CA VAL A 311 4.65 -31.73 -39.27
C VAL A 311 3.86 -30.78 -40.19
N LYS A 312 2.89 -30.04 -39.65
CA LYS A 312 2.08 -29.06 -40.41
C LYS A 312 2.63 -27.63 -40.34
N LEU A 313 3.58 -27.35 -39.44
CA LEU A 313 4.36 -26.11 -39.39
C LEU A 313 5.41 -26.07 -40.51
#